data_AF-A0A7X3PWP6-F1
#
_entry.id   AF-A0A7X3PWP6-F1
#
_cell.length_a   1.000
_cell.length_b   1.000
_cell.length_c   1.000
_cell.angle_alpha   90.00
_cell.angle_beta   90.00
_cell.angle_gamma   90.00
#
_symmetry.space_group_name_H-M   'P 1'
#
loop_
_entity.id
_entity.type
_entity.pdbx_description
1 polymer ?
#
loop_
_entity_poly.entity_id
_entity_poly.type
_entity_poly.pdbx_seq_one_letter_code
_entity_poly.pdbx_strand_id
1 'polypeptide(L)' 'MRVVLDTNILIGALITKGTPPDKLYRAWLRGQIELVTSTAQLAEIADVLA' A
#
# COMPACT_ATOMS: atom_id res chain seq x y z
N MET A 1 -11.56 6.85 6.53
CA MET A 1 -11.94 6.59 5.11
C MET A 1 -11.29 5.30 4.67
N ARG A 2 -12.01 4.42 3.97
CA ARG A 2 -11.49 3.14 3.47
C ARG A 2 -10.91 3.32 2.07
N VAL A 3 -9.70 2.85 1.85
CA VAL A 3 -8.96 3.03 0.60
C VAL A 3 -8.41 1.68 0.15
N VAL A 4 -8.60 1.37 -1.13
CA VAL A 4 -7.87 0.29 -1.81
C VAL A 4 -6.75 0.94 -2.60
N LEU A 5 -5.52 0.49 -2.40
CA LEU A 5 -4.37 0.91 -3.18
C LEU A 5 -4.01 -0.19 -4.17
N ASP A 6 -3.64 0.21 -5.38
CA ASP A 6 -2.99 -0.70 -6.32
C ASP A 6 -1.69 -1.25 -5.72
N THR A 7 -1.34 -2.49 -6.08
CA THR A 7 -0.14 -3.17 -5.57
C THR A 7 1.12 -2.34 -5.83
N ASN A 8 1.26 -1.74 -7.02
CA ASN A 8 2.44 -0.93 -7.35
C ASN A 8 2.54 0.35 -6.51
N ILE A 9 1.39 0.94 -6.14
CA ILE A 9 1.37 2.12 -5.26
C ILE A 9 1.80 1.74 -3.85
N LEU A 10 1.32 0.60 -3.33
CA LEU A 10 1.75 0.13 -2.01
C LEU A 10 3.24 -0.18 -1.99
N ILE A 11 3.75 -0.90 -2.99
CA ILE A 11 5.18 -1.22 -3.10
C ILE A 11 6.02 0.06 -3.27
N GLY A 12 5.60 0.98 -4.14
CA GLY A 12 6.30 2.26 -4.33
C GLY A 12 6.37 3.11 -3.06
N ALA A 13 5.34 3.05 -2.20
CA ALA A 13 5.32 3.72 -0.91
C ALA A 13 6.35 3.18 0.09
N LEU A 14 6.71 1.89 -0.02
CA LEU A 14 7.69 1.23 0.83
C LEU A 14 9.14 1.45 0.36
N ILE A 15 9.34 1.74 -0.93
CA ILE A 15 10.67 1.91 -1.54
C ILE A 15 11.18 3.35 -1.40
N THR A 16 10.34 4.35 -1.68
CA THR A 16 10.81 5.75 -1.81
C THR A 16 10.04 6.73 -0.93
N LYS A 17 10.76 7.43 -0.05
CA LYS A 17 10.21 8.44 0.86
C LYS A 17 9.94 9.79 0.16
N GLY A 18 9.01 10.58 0.71
CA GLY A 18 8.67 11.93 0.24
C GLY A 18 7.72 11.97 -0.96
N THR A 19 7.40 10.81 -1.52
CA THR A 19 6.51 10.66 -2.67
C THR A 19 5.02 10.65 -2.24
N PRO A 20 4.07 10.91 -3.15
CA PRO A 20 2.64 10.77 -2.83
C PRO A 20 2.27 9.38 -2.27
N PRO A 21 2.80 8.25 -2.78
CA PRO A 21 2.64 6.94 -2.15
C PRO A 21 3.15 6.87 -0.69
N ASP A 22 4.34 7.40 -0.39
CA ASP A 22 4.85 7.46 1.00
C ASP A 22 3.89 8.24 1.92
N LYS A 23 3.29 9.33 1.41
CA LYS A 23 2.30 10.09 2.18
C LYS A 23 1.06 9.26 2.50
N LEU A 24 0.57 8.46 1.56
CA LEU A 24 -0.56 7.53 1.77
C LEU A 24 -0.21 6.45 2.80
N TYR A 25 0.95 5.82 2.65
CA TYR A 25 1.45 4.83 3.61
C TYR A 25 1.55 5.39 5.03
N ARG A 26 2.11 6.59 5.18
CA ARG A 26 2.18 7.26 6.49
C ARG A 26 0.82 7.66 7.04
N ALA A 27 -0.12 8.05 6.19
CA ALA A 27 -1.48 8.35 6.61
C ALA A 27 -2.18 7.09 7.15
N TRP A 28 -1.93 5.93 6.52
CA TRP A 28 -2.38 4.63 7.04
C TRP A 28 -1.73 4.32 8.39
N LEU A 29 -0.40 4.43 8.53
CA LEU A 29 0.28 4.19 9.80
C LEU A 29 -0.21 5.08 10.96
N ARG A 30 -0.68 6.30 10.65
CA ARG A 30 -1.28 7.22 11.62
C ARG A 30 -2.77 6.98 11.89
N GLY A 31 -3.38 5.96 11.27
CA GLY A 31 -4.81 5.66 11.41
C GLY A 31 -5.74 6.66 10.73
N GLN A 32 -5.23 7.51 9.83
CA GLN A 32 -6.04 8.52 9.12
C GLN A 32 -6.88 7.90 7.99
N ILE A 33 -6.40 6.78 7.45
CA ILE A 33 -7.10 5.95 6.47
C ILE A 33 -7.03 4.49 6.90
N GLU A 34 -8.03 3.72 6.49
CA GLU A 34 -8.05 2.27 6.60
C GLU A 34 -7.68 1.69 5.24
N LEU A 35 -6.52 1.03 5.16
CA LEU A 35 -6.11 0.31 3.96
C LEU A 35 -6.88 -1.01 3.89
N VAL A 36 -7.61 -1.21 2.80
CA VAL A 36 -8.34 -2.43 2.49
C VAL A 36 -7.67 -3.10 1.30
N THR A 37 -7.52 -4.42 1.35
CA THR A 37 -6.93 -5.21 0.26
C THR A 37 -7.79 -6.44 -0.04
N SER A 38 -7.41 -7.23 -1.04
CA SER A 38 -8.10 -8.45 -1.45
C SER A 38 -7.12 -9.61 -1.57
N THR A 39 -7.64 -10.85 -1.61
CA THR A 39 -6.82 -12.05 -1.82
C THR A 39 -6.06 -12.01 -3.15
N ALA A 40 -6.62 -11.41 -4.20
CA ALA A 40 -5.95 -11.25 -5.49
C ALA A 40 -4.72 -10.35 -5.38
N GLN A 41 -4.83 -9.20 -4.70
CA GLN A 41 -3.70 -8.29 -4.48
C GLN A 41 -2.62 -8.92 -3.57
N LEU A 42 -3.02 -9.70 -2.57
CA LEU A 42 -2.08 -10.44 -1.73
C LEU A 42 -1.32 -11.51 -2.52
N ALA A 43 -1.97 -12.16 -3.50
CA ALA A 43 -1.30 -13.11 -4.38
C ALA A 43 -0.24 -12.42 -5.25
N GLU A 44 -0.52 -11.25 -5.82
CA GLU A 44 0.48 -10.49 -6.59
C GLU A 44 1.72 -10.15 -5.75
N ILE A 45 1.54 -9.79 -4.47
CA ILE A 45 2.67 -9.53 -3.56
C ILE A 45 3.46 -10.82 -3.29
N ALA A 46 2.76 -11.94 -3.05
CA ALA A 46 3.38 -13.22 -2.78
C ALA A 46 4.22 -13.71 -3.97
N ASP A 47 3.75 -13.52 -5.20
CA ASP A 47 4.45 -13.93 -6.42
C ASP A 47 5.82 -13.25 -6.60
N VAL A 48 6.01 -12.04 -6.03
CA VAL A 48 7.27 -11.29 -6.11
C VAL A 48 8.21 -11.56 -4.93
N LEU A 49 7.67 -12.03 -3.80
CA LEU A 49 8.45 -12.30 -2.59
C LEU A 49 8.95 -13.74 -2.45
N ALA A 50 8.42 -14.67 -3.26
CA ALA A 50 8.82 -16.08 -3.30
C ALA A 50 10.13 -16.30 -4.08
#